data_AF-A0A4Y7TI33-F1
#
_entry.id   AF-A0A4Y7TI33-F1
#
_cell.length_a   1.000
_cell.length_b   1.000
_cell.length_c   1.000
_cell.angle_alpha   90.00
_cell.angle_beta   90.00
_cell.angle_gamma   90.00
#
_symmetry.space_group_name_H-M   'P 1'
#
loop_
_entity.id
_entity.type
_entity.pdbx_description
1 polymer ?
#
loop_
_entity_poly.entity_id
_entity_poly.type
_entity_poly.pdbx_seq_one_letter_code
_entity_poly.pdbx_strand_id
1 'polypeptide(L)'
;MPDDTKIISLSDAELTALKFLGPDAAQGVIDFTQAVRDVPQYLDWVTVFQLGCLSAHLKYHQSAPPSPTSPMSSEVTLLSQGSESTAADEDYISPFERKYFYHGVSDDPPPLFQRSDVKQRPYPIPEERPQQRYSAIPVKTAHTANHPILKNKLWKESVAPEITALLKEEIRGIRVSTVLPVRFSAADEEGKDVFDDHIVLWISVHPNTTKETSCRDANAPILAIFAKYDIHDVAVHWIDGAMESLAGPPQEMMPVARDTNPTHWIRRALTATLGVPLAAQEMADDDSQGSLGIYFHRGTDKHGKKSREVMAITNKPPLDPRK
;
A
#
# COMPACT_ATOMS: atom_id res chain seq x y z
N MET A 1 27.34 24.18 -10.03
CA MET A 1 26.59 24.97 -9.03
C MET A 1 26.57 24.21 -7.73
N PRO A 2 26.51 24.86 -6.55
CA PRO A 2 26.29 24.18 -5.29
C PRO A 2 24.93 23.48 -5.28
N ASP A 3 24.88 22.24 -4.80
CA ASP A 3 23.69 21.39 -4.76
C ASP A 3 22.55 21.96 -3.89
N ASP A 4 22.90 22.78 -2.89
CA ASP A 4 21.97 23.45 -1.98
C ASP A 4 21.39 24.76 -2.53
N THR A 5 21.74 25.14 -3.76
CA THR A 5 21.21 26.36 -4.39
C THR A 5 19.71 26.21 -4.61
N LYS A 6 18.92 27.20 -4.17
CA LYS A 6 17.46 27.18 -4.32
C LYS A 6 17.05 27.42 -5.77
N ILE A 7 16.11 26.63 -6.29
CA ILE A 7 15.62 26.75 -7.68
C ILE A 7 15.06 28.15 -7.96
N ILE A 8 14.39 28.76 -6.97
CA ILE A 8 13.82 30.11 -7.11
C ILE A 8 14.86 31.22 -7.32
N SER A 9 16.13 30.96 -7.01
CA SER A 9 17.22 31.92 -7.21
C SER A 9 17.87 31.81 -8.59
N LEU A 10 17.45 30.85 -9.41
CA LEU A 10 18.04 30.56 -10.71
C LEU A 10 17.30 31.26 -11.85
N SER A 11 18.08 31.80 -12.78
CA SER A 11 17.58 32.31 -14.05
C SER A 11 17.19 31.17 -15.00
N ASP A 12 16.38 31.48 -16.02
CA ASP A 12 15.99 30.52 -17.07
C ASP A 12 17.21 29.94 -17.79
N ALA A 13 18.25 30.75 -18.00
CA ALA A 13 19.49 30.33 -18.64
C ALA A 13 20.22 29.28 -17.79
N GLU A 14 20.25 29.47 -16.46
CA GLU A 14 20.86 28.51 -15.53
C GLU A 14 20.05 27.22 -15.43
N LEU A 15 18.72 27.31 -15.36
CA LEU A 15 17.84 26.14 -15.35
C LEU A 15 17.90 25.36 -16.66
N THR A 16 18.03 26.04 -17.80
CA THR A 16 18.24 25.41 -19.11
C THR A 16 19.60 24.72 -19.18
N ALA A 17 20.67 25.36 -18.68
CA ALA A 17 22.00 24.77 -18.61
C ALA A 17 22.03 23.51 -17.71
N LEU A 18 21.21 23.50 -16.66
CA LEU A 18 21.03 22.34 -15.76
C LEU A 18 20.06 21.28 -16.31
N LYS A 19 19.46 21.50 -17.50
CA LYS A 19 18.45 20.62 -18.11
C LYS A 19 17.18 20.45 -17.28
N PHE A 20 16.83 21.47 -16.50
CA PHE A 20 15.55 21.55 -15.79
C PHE A 20 14.49 22.33 -16.58
N LEU A 21 14.92 23.11 -17.58
CA LEU A 21 14.08 23.75 -18.58
C LEU A 21 14.62 23.46 -20.00
N GLY A 22 13.78 23.66 -21.00
CA GLY A 22 14.13 23.48 -22.41
C GLY A 22 13.86 22.07 -22.96
N PRO A 23 14.22 21.80 -24.23
CA PRO A 23 13.81 20.59 -24.95
C PRO A 23 14.44 19.30 -24.40
N ASP A 24 15.54 19.40 -23.64
CA ASP A 24 16.23 18.26 -23.05
C ASP A 24 15.74 17.91 -21.63
N ALA A 25 14.82 18.71 -21.07
CA ALA A 25 14.25 18.48 -19.75
C ALA A 25 13.01 17.57 -19.83
N ALA A 26 12.85 16.68 -18.85
CA ALA A 26 11.63 15.86 -18.75
C ALA A 26 10.43 16.76 -18.39
N GLN A 27 9.25 16.49 -18.99
CA GLN A 27 8.06 17.33 -18.80
C GLN A 27 7.70 17.51 -17.32
N GLY A 28 7.76 16.45 -16.52
CA GLY A 28 7.50 16.55 -15.07
C GLY A 28 8.48 17.44 -14.31
N VAL A 29 9.73 17.59 -14.79
CA VAL A 29 10.71 18.53 -14.21
C VAL A 29 10.35 19.97 -14.59
N ILE A 30 9.90 20.19 -15.83
CA ILE A 30 9.45 21.51 -16.31
C ILE A 30 8.21 21.96 -15.51
N ASP A 31 7.21 21.09 -15.38
CA ASP A 31 5.96 21.37 -14.67
C ASP A 31 6.23 21.70 -13.20
N PHE A 32 7.11 20.93 -12.54
CA PHE A 32 7.48 21.17 -11.15
C PHE A 32 8.28 22.47 -10.99
N THR A 33 9.20 22.77 -11.92
CA THR A 33 9.94 24.04 -11.92
C THR A 33 9.00 25.24 -12.06
N GLN A 34 7.96 25.11 -12.90
CA GLN A 34 6.93 26.14 -13.04
C GLN A 34 6.10 26.29 -11.76
N ALA A 35 5.68 25.18 -11.14
CA ALA A 35 4.95 25.21 -9.87
C ALA A 35 5.75 25.90 -8.74
N VAL A 36 7.05 25.65 -8.66
CA VAL A 36 7.95 26.34 -7.71
C VAL A 36 7.96 27.86 -7.93
N ARG A 37 7.82 28.32 -9.18
CA ARG A 37 7.77 29.75 -9.54
C ARG A 37 6.41 30.39 -9.31
N ASP A 38 5.34 29.64 -9.52
CA ASP A 38 3.97 30.13 -9.36
C ASP A 38 3.60 30.30 -7.89
N VAL A 39 4.14 29.45 -7.00
CA VAL A 39 3.84 29.47 -5.56
C VAL A 39 5.10 29.42 -4.67
N PRO A 40 6.04 30.39 -4.80
CA PRO A 40 7.34 30.34 -4.15
C PRO A 40 7.23 30.34 -2.62
N GLN A 41 6.19 30.95 -2.05
CA GLN A 41 5.94 30.97 -0.60
C GLN A 41 5.79 29.59 0.05
N TYR A 42 5.50 28.54 -0.73
CA TYR A 42 5.38 27.15 -0.22
C TYR A 42 6.54 26.25 -0.67
N LEU A 43 7.31 26.67 -1.67
CA LEU A 43 8.32 25.84 -2.36
C LEU A 43 9.70 26.50 -2.43
N ASP A 44 9.94 27.57 -1.68
CA ASP A 44 11.23 28.27 -1.61
C ASP A 44 12.39 27.41 -1.08
N TRP A 45 12.07 26.25 -0.49
CA TRP A 45 13.02 25.29 0.05
C TRP A 45 13.57 24.32 -1.01
N VAL A 46 13.00 24.31 -2.22
CA VAL A 46 13.40 23.37 -3.29
C VAL A 46 14.79 23.73 -3.83
N THR A 47 15.70 22.76 -3.81
CA THR A 47 17.10 22.93 -4.27
C THR A 47 17.40 22.26 -5.62
N VAL A 48 18.52 22.64 -6.22
CA VAL A 48 19.09 22.02 -7.45
C VAL A 48 19.23 20.52 -7.29
N PHE A 49 19.71 20.05 -6.14
CA PHE A 49 19.85 18.61 -5.86
C PHE A 49 18.52 17.87 -5.95
N GLN A 50 17.47 18.39 -5.30
CA GLN A 50 16.16 17.73 -5.26
C GLN A 50 15.53 17.65 -6.65
N LEU A 51 15.65 18.72 -7.44
CA LEU A 51 15.17 18.73 -8.82
C LEU A 51 16.01 17.81 -9.73
N GLY A 52 17.31 17.71 -9.47
CA GLY A 52 18.22 16.76 -10.10
C GLY A 52 17.84 15.30 -9.83
N CYS A 53 17.45 14.97 -8.59
CA CYS A 53 16.94 13.66 -8.22
C CYS A 53 15.65 13.30 -9.00
N LEU A 54 14.69 14.23 -9.09
CA LEU A 54 13.46 14.03 -9.87
C LEU A 54 13.78 13.81 -11.35
N SER A 55 14.68 14.62 -11.92
CA SER A 55 15.11 14.48 -13.31
C SER A 55 15.77 13.13 -13.57
N ALA A 56 16.62 12.66 -12.66
CA ALA A 56 17.25 11.35 -12.78
C ALA A 56 16.21 10.23 -12.69
N HIS A 57 15.27 10.31 -11.74
CA HIS A 57 14.20 9.34 -11.59
C HIS A 57 13.36 9.21 -12.87
N LEU A 58 12.87 10.31 -13.43
CA LEU A 58 12.08 10.31 -14.66
C LEU A 58 12.87 9.83 -15.89
N LYS A 59 14.19 10.00 -15.88
CA LYS A 59 15.06 9.53 -16.97
C LYS A 59 15.28 8.02 -16.92
N TYR A 60 15.47 7.44 -15.74
CA TYR A 60 15.78 6.01 -15.57
C TYR A 60 14.55 5.15 -15.32
N HIS A 61 13.44 5.74 -14.88
CA HIS A 61 12.15 5.08 -14.69
C HIS A 61 11.09 5.73 -15.59
N GLN A 62 11.28 5.62 -16.90
CA GLN A 62 10.22 5.98 -17.83
C GLN A 62 9.03 5.04 -17.60
N SER A 63 7.92 5.59 -17.10
CA SER A 63 6.64 4.91 -17.11
C SER A 63 6.35 4.53 -18.57
N ALA A 64 5.99 3.27 -18.82
CA ALA A 64 5.46 2.88 -20.13
C ALA A 64 4.35 3.85 -20.54
N PRO A 65 4.23 4.22 -21.83
CA PRO A 65 3.19 5.15 -22.25
C PRO A 65 1.83 4.64 -21.79
N PRO A 66 0.93 5.53 -21.31
CA PRO A 66 -0.42 5.12 -20.99
C PRO A 66 -1.01 4.52 -22.27
N SER A 67 -1.34 3.23 -22.21
CA SER A 67 -2.09 2.57 -23.29
C SER A 67 -3.35 3.38 -23.55
N PRO A 68 -3.76 3.56 -24.82
CA PRO A 68 -4.90 4.38 -25.15
C PRO A 68 -6.11 3.86 -24.39
N THR A 69 -6.77 4.78 -23.69
CA THR A 69 -8.02 4.61 -22.96
C THR A 69 -8.96 3.74 -23.79
N SER A 70 -9.05 2.46 -23.44
CA SER A 70 -10.01 1.55 -24.04
C SER A 70 -11.34 1.71 -23.30
N PRO A 71 -12.48 1.72 -24.00
CA PRO A 71 -13.76 2.04 -23.40
C PRO A 71 -14.15 0.95 -22.40
N MET A 72 -14.38 1.37 -21.15
CA MET A 72 -14.75 0.57 -19.98
C MET A 72 -16.08 -0.21 -20.12
N SER A 73 -16.72 -0.14 -21.30
CA SER A 73 -18.06 -0.68 -21.53
C SER A 73 -18.09 -2.13 -22.04
N SER A 74 -16.97 -2.71 -22.48
CA SER A 74 -16.97 -4.05 -23.10
C SER A 74 -16.53 -5.18 -22.16
N GLU A 75 -15.69 -4.91 -21.14
CA GLU A 75 -15.23 -5.94 -20.20
C GLU A 75 -16.34 -6.43 -19.24
N VAL A 76 -17.24 -5.52 -18.83
CA VAL A 76 -18.37 -5.85 -17.95
C VAL A 76 -19.31 -6.87 -18.62
N THR A 77 -19.45 -6.81 -19.94
CA THR A 77 -20.31 -7.74 -20.69
C THR A 77 -19.64 -9.10 -20.94
N LEU A 78 -18.30 -9.12 -21.07
CA LEU A 78 -17.55 -10.37 -21.32
C LEU A 78 -17.41 -11.25 -20.08
N LEU A 79 -17.26 -10.65 -18.89
CA LEU A 79 -17.21 -11.41 -17.63
C LEU A 79 -18.58 -11.98 -17.22
N SER A 80 -19.67 -11.31 -17.59
CA SER A 80 -21.05 -11.80 -17.46
C SER A 80 -21.35 -13.02 -18.34
N GLN A 81 -20.67 -13.18 -19.48
CA GLN A 81 -20.89 -14.30 -20.39
C GLN A 81 -20.08 -15.55 -20.02
N GLY A 82 -19.14 -15.45 -19.09
CA GLY A 82 -18.38 -16.56 -18.52
C GLY A 82 -19.14 -17.33 -17.43
N SER A 83 -20.42 -17.62 -17.63
CA SER A 83 -21.13 -18.62 -16.83
C SER A 83 -20.69 -20.01 -17.27
N GLU A 84 -19.49 -20.43 -16.85
CA GLU A 84 -19.18 -21.85 -16.78
C GLU A 84 -19.95 -22.45 -15.61
N SER A 85 -21.09 -23.03 -15.98
CA SER A 85 -21.96 -23.93 -15.21
C SER A 85 -21.17 -25.09 -14.59
N THR A 86 -20.45 -24.80 -13.51
CA THR A 86 -20.03 -25.78 -12.51
C THR A 86 -20.58 -25.25 -11.20
N ALA A 87 -21.43 -26.03 -10.52
CA ALA A 87 -21.96 -25.65 -9.22
C ALA A 87 -20.77 -25.31 -8.31
N ALA A 88 -20.53 -24.03 -8.10
CA ALA A 88 -19.58 -23.56 -7.10
C ALA A 88 -20.14 -24.07 -5.77
N ASP A 89 -19.34 -24.85 -5.05
CA ASP A 89 -19.62 -25.20 -3.66
C ASP A 89 -19.94 -23.90 -2.89
N GLU A 90 -20.95 -23.90 -2.02
CA GLU A 90 -21.67 -22.69 -1.56
C GLU A 90 -20.79 -21.60 -0.90
N ASP A 91 -19.53 -21.93 -0.61
CA ASP A 91 -18.58 -21.07 0.07
C ASP A 91 -17.51 -20.45 -0.88
N TYR A 92 -17.59 -20.68 -2.19
CA TYR A 92 -16.67 -20.10 -3.17
C TYR A 92 -17.11 -18.72 -3.65
N ILE A 93 -16.14 -17.83 -3.84
CA ILE A 93 -16.36 -16.47 -4.31
C ILE A 93 -16.49 -16.45 -5.83
N SER A 94 -17.49 -15.74 -6.35
CA SER A 94 -17.66 -15.58 -7.80
C SER A 94 -16.46 -14.83 -8.43
N PRO A 95 -16.09 -15.12 -9.69
CA PRO A 95 -15.02 -14.38 -10.37
C PRO A 95 -15.26 -12.86 -10.42
N PHE A 96 -16.53 -12.45 -10.53
CA PHE A 96 -16.92 -11.05 -10.50
C PHE A 96 -16.63 -10.41 -9.14
N GLU A 97 -17.08 -11.03 -8.06
CA GLU A 97 -16.82 -10.57 -6.70
C GLU A 97 -15.31 -10.53 -6.43
N ARG A 98 -14.56 -11.56 -6.81
CA ARG A 98 -13.09 -11.63 -6.65
C ARG A 98 -12.37 -10.40 -7.25
N LYS A 99 -12.82 -9.93 -8.42
CA LYS A 99 -12.24 -8.76 -9.11
C LYS A 99 -12.71 -7.42 -8.52
N TYR A 100 -13.96 -7.31 -8.11
CA TYR A 100 -14.59 -6.02 -7.81
C TYR A 100 -14.89 -5.77 -6.31
N PHE A 101 -14.59 -6.72 -5.41
CA PHE A 101 -14.93 -6.60 -4.00
C PHE A 101 -14.31 -5.38 -3.29
N TYR A 102 -13.09 -5.00 -3.69
CA TYR A 102 -12.34 -3.86 -3.15
C TYR A 102 -12.30 -2.65 -4.10
N HIS A 103 -13.27 -2.56 -5.01
CA HIS A 103 -13.38 -1.40 -5.89
C HIS A 103 -13.33 -0.09 -5.09
N GLY A 104 -12.47 0.85 -5.49
CA GLY A 104 -12.30 2.14 -4.82
C GLY A 104 -11.17 2.21 -3.79
N VAL A 105 -10.63 1.08 -3.32
CA VAL A 105 -9.53 1.08 -2.35
C VAL A 105 -8.23 1.58 -2.99
N SER A 106 -7.99 1.21 -4.24
CA SER A 106 -6.91 1.69 -5.12
C SER A 106 -7.34 1.52 -6.58
N ASP A 107 -6.55 2.06 -7.52
CA ASP A 107 -6.80 1.91 -8.97
C ASP A 107 -6.75 0.43 -9.41
N ASP A 108 -5.86 -0.35 -8.80
CA ASP A 108 -5.73 -1.80 -8.97
C ASP A 108 -5.68 -2.47 -7.59
N PRO A 109 -6.84 -2.78 -6.97
CA PRO A 109 -6.89 -3.38 -5.66
C PRO A 109 -6.57 -4.88 -5.72
N PRO A 110 -5.96 -5.45 -4.66
CA PRO A 110 -5.63 -6.86 -4.65
C PRO A 110 -6.91 -7.72 -4.75
N PRO A 111 -6.89 -8.81 -5.53
CA PRO A 111 -8.07 -9.64 -5.72
C PRO A 111 -8.44 -10.35 -4.43
N LEU A 112 -9.75 -10.48 -4.20
CA LEU A 112 -10.27 -11.21 -3.04
C LEU A 112 -10.12 -12.72 -3.26
N PHE A 113 -9.33 -13.36 -2.41
CA PHE A 113 -9.04 -14.78 -2.49
C PHE A 113 -10.13 -15.63 -1.81
N GLN A 114 -10.49 -15.29 -0.57
CA GLN A 114 -11.50 -15.98 0.24
C GLN A 114 -12.08 -14.98 1.27
N ARG A 115 -13.35 -15.11 1.70
CA ARG A 115 -13.87 -14.43 2.90
C ARG A 115 -14.78 -15.30 3.76
N SER A 116 -14.82 -15.04 5.07
CA SER A 116 -15.61 -15.84 6.02
C SER A 116 -17.10 -15.50 6.05
N ASP A 117 -17.49 -14.35 5.52
CA ASP A 117 -18.82 -13.73 5.68
C ASP A 117 -19.70 -13.86 4.43
N VAL A 118 -19.35 -14.73 3.47
CA VAL A 118 -20.06 -14.89 2.19
C VAL A 118 -21.57 -15.06 2.38
N LYS A 119 -21.98 -15.90 3.35
CA LYS A 119 -23.40 -16.19 3.62
C LYS A 119 -24.11 -15.10 4.40
N GLN A 120 -23.40 -14.44 5.32
CA GLN A 120 -23.96 -13.37 6.15
C GLN A 120 -24.09 -12.07 5.37
N ARG A 121 -23.22 -11.85 4.39
CA ARG A 121 -23.08 -10.59 3.63
C ARG A 121 -22.85 -10.90 2.14
N PRO A 122 -23.87 -11.37 1.42
CA PRO A 122 -23.74 -11.68 0.00
C PRO A 122 -23.33 -10.44 -0.80
N TYR A 123 -22.42 -10.61 -1.75
CA TYR A 123 -21.99 -9.51 -2.60
C TYR A 123 -23.01 -9.30 -3.74
N PRO A 124 -23.52 -8.07 -3.94
CA PRO A 124 -24.54 -7.85 -4.96
C PRO A 124 -23.95 -7.98 -6.37
N ILE A 125 -24.38 -8.99 -7.11
CA ILE A 125 -24.04 -9.14 -8.53
C ILE A 125 -25.07 -8.37 -9.38
N PRO A 126 -24.65 -7.46 -10.28
CA PRO A 126 -25.56 -6.61 -11.05
C PRO A 126 -26.63 -7.35 -11.87
N GLU A 127 -26.37 -8.57 -12.31
CA GLU A 127 -27.31 -9.39 -13.09
C GLU A 127 -28.60 -9.73 -12.33
N GLU A 128 -28.53 -9.82 -11.00
CA GLU A 128 -29.68 -10.15 -10.15
C GLU A 128 -30.65 -8.97 -9.97
N ARG A 129 -30.28 -7.76 -10.44
CA ARG A 129 -31.13 -6.56 -10.38
C ARG A 129 -31.41 -5.97 -11.77
N PRO A 130 -32.34 -6.56 -12.54
CA PRO A 130 -32.67 -6.10 -13.90
C PRO A 130 -33.12 -4.64 -14.01
N GLN A 131 -33.62 -4.04 -12.91
CA GLN A 131 -34.08 -2.65 -12.85
C GLN A 131 -32.97 -1.64 -12.52
N GLN A 132 -31.78 -2.10 -12.13
CA GLN A 132 -30.62 -1.26 -11.80
C GLN A 132 -29.42 -1.67 -12.65
N ARG A 133 -29.58 -1.64 -13.97
CA ARG A 133 -28.51 -1.90 -14.98
C ARG A 133 -27.26 -1.02 -14.84
N TYR A 134 -27.29 -0.06 -13.91
CA TYR A 134 -26.22 0.87 -13.57
C TYR A 134 -25.93 0.90 -12.07
N SER A 135 -26.19 -0.17 -11.30
CA SER A 135 -25.78 -0.21 -9.90
C SER A 135 -24.25 -0.09 -9.86
N ALA A 136 -23.76 1.11 -9.58
CA ALA A 136 -22.35 1.38 -9.39
C ALA A 136 -21.88 0.40 -8.32
N ILE A 137 -20.86 -0.39 -8.65
CA ILE A 137 -20.16 -1.20 -7.67
C ILE A 137 -19.78 -0.25 -6.52
N PRO A 138 -20.14 -0.57 -5.26
CA PRO A 138 -19.82 0.30 -4.15
C PRO A 138 -18.32 0.61 -4.11
N VAL A 139 -17.98 1.90 -4.07
CA VAL A 139 -16.62 2.39 -3.89
C VAL A 139 -16.30 2.28 -2.40
N LYS A 140 -15.28 1.50 -2.06
CA LYS A 140 -14.83 1.28 -0.69
C LYS A 140 -13.59 2.11 -0.37
N THR A 141 -13.49 2.55 0.87
CA THR A 141 -12.26 3.12 1.42
C THR A 141 -11.80 2.29 2.61
N ALA A 142 -10.51 1.95 2.66
CA ALA A 142 -9.92 1.18 3.74
C ALA A 142 -9.44 2.10 4.87
N HIS A 143 -9.82 1.79 6.10
CA HIS A 143 -9.44 2.54 7.30
C HIS A 143 -8.81 1.64 8.35
N THR A 144 -8.07 2.24 9.28
CA THR A 144 -7.62 1.51 10.47
C THR A 144 -8.83 1.10 11.31
N ALA A 145 -8.87 -0.15 11.75
CA ALA A 145 -10.06 -0.79 12.35
C ALA A 145 -10.56 -0.27 13.70
N ASN A 146 -10.26 0.97 14.11
CA ASN A 146 -10.57 1.57 15.42
C ASN A 146 -11.83 0.96 16.11
N HIS A 147 -11.60 -0.04 16.97
CA HIS A 147 -12.62 -0.87 17.60
C HIS A 147 -12.64 -0.59 19.12
N PRO A 148 -13.81 -0.62 19.81
CA PRO A 148 -13.89 -0.44 21.26
C PRO A 148 -13.02 -1.42 22.05
N ILE A 149 -13.02 -2.70 21.67
CA ILE A 149 -12.31 -3.76 22.42
C ILE A 149 -10.92 -4.03 21.84
N LEU A 150 -10.79 -4.06 20.50
CA LEU A 150 -9.54 -4.40 19.81
C LEU A 150 -8.61 -3.19 19.75
N LYS A 151 -8.13 -2.77 20.92
CA LYS A 151 -7.12 -1.71 21.04
C LYS A 151 -5.75 -2.23 20.62
N ASN A 152 -4.87 -1.30 20.24
CA ASN A 152 -3.50 -1.60 19.79
C ASN A 152 -2.71 -2.51 20.74
N LYS A 153 -2.92 -2.34 22.06
CA LYS A 153 -2.28 -3.18 23.08
C LYS A 153 -2.75 -4.65 22.99
N LEU A 154 -4.07 -4.88 23.00
CA LEU A 154 -4.65 -6.23 22.90
C LEU A 154 -4.29 -6.91 21.58
N TRP A 155 -4.32 -6.15 20.48
CA TRP A 155 -3.90 -6.64 19.16
C TRP A 155 -2.45 -7.14 19.17
N LYS A 156 -1.51 -6.31 19.63
CA LYS A 156 -0.07 -6.63 19.60
C LYS A 156 0.35 -7.70 20.59
N GLU A 157 -0.21 -7.70 21.80
CA GLU A 157 0.23 -8.57 22.88
C GLU A 157 -0.44 -9.94 22.88
N SER A 158 -1.60 -10.09 22.23
CA SER A 158 -2.40 -11.32 22.39
C SER A 158 -3.02 -11.81 21.08
N VAL A 159 -3.89 -11.00 20.45
CA VAL A 159 -4.69 -11.48 19.30
C VAL A 159 -3.81 -11.76 18.07
N ALA A 160 -2.94 -10.83 17.67
CA ALA A 160 -2.10 -11.01 16.49
C ALA A 160 -1.08 -12.15 16.65
N PRO A 161 -0.39 -12.31 17.81
CA PRO A 161 0.45 -13.48 18.06
C PRO A 161 -0.29 -14.82 17.97
N GLU A 162 -1.48 -14.94 18.58
CA GLU A 162 -2.26 -16.20 18.53
C GLU A 162 -2.69 -16.54 17.09
N ILE A 163 -3.16 -15.55 16.32
CA ILE A 163 -3.50 -15.75 14.91
C ILE A 163 -2.25 -16.10 14.10
N THR A 164 -1.13 -15.40 14.32
CA THR A 164 0.12 -15.68 13.59
C THR A 164 0.63 -17.09 13.88
N ALA A 165 0.55 -17.56 15.13
CA ALA A 165 0.93 -18.91 15.50
C ALA A 165 0.06 -19.95 14.80
N LEU A 166 -1.27 -19.75 14.79
CA LEU A 166 -2.23 -20.60 14.09
C LEU A 166 -1.91 -20.68 12.58
N LEU A 167 -1.61 -19.55 11.94
CA LEU A 167 -1.34 -19.50 10.50
C LEU A 167 0.00 -20.11 10.11
N LYS A 168 0.95 -20.20 11.05
CA LYS A 168 2.27 -20.83 10.86
C LYS A 168 2.24 -22.36 11.01
N GLU A 169 1.12 -22.95 11.42
CA GLU A 169 0.99 -24.41 11.53
C GLU A 169 1.20 -25.05 10.14
N GLU A 170 2.27 -25.86 9.98
CA GLU A 170 2.64 -26.46 8.70
C GLU A 170 1.50 -27.25 8.04
N ILE A 171 0.65 -27.89 8.86
CA ILE A 171 -0.51 -28.67 8.39
C ILE A 171 -1.49 -27.83 7.56
N ARG A 172 -1.52 -26.50 7.73
CA ARG A 172 -2.42 -25.61 6.99
C ARG A 172 -1.83 -25.19 5.64
N GLY A 173 -0.51 -25.21 5.50
CA GLY A 173 0.17 -24.81 4.27
C GLY A 173 -0.12 -23.36 3.84
N ILE A 174 -0.34 -22.45 4.81
CA ILE A 174 -0.66 -21.04 4.55
C ILE A 174 0.64 -20.24 4.64
N ARG A 175 1.00 -19.54 3.56
CA ARG A 175 2.09 -18.57 3.58
C ARG A 175 1.53 -17.16 3.62
N VAL A 176 1.63 -16.55 4.80
CA VAL A 176 1.09 -15.23 5.08
C VAL A 176 2.16 -14.16 4.90
N SER A 177 1.78 -13.10 4.22
CA SER A 177 2.57 -11.89 4.01
C SER A 177 2.24 -10.82 5.05
N THR A 178 0.95 -10.60 5.33
CA THR A 178 0.50 -9.54 6.25
C THR A 178 -0.83 -9.92 6.89
N VAL A 179 -1.03 -9.49 8.14
CA VAL A 179 -2.27 -9.65 8.90
C VAL A 179 -2.61 -8.31 9.56
N LEU A 180 -3.70 -7.67 9.14
CA LEU A 180 -4.08 -6.36 9.65
C LEU A 180 -5.60 -6.26 9.87
N PRO A 181 -6.05 -5.70 11.00
CA PRO A 181 -7.45 -5.35 11.16
C PRO A 181 -7.72 -4.04 10.41
N VAL A 182 -8.69 -4.09 9.50
CA VAL A 182 -9.15 -2.98 8.65
C VAL A 182 -10.64 -2.77 8.88
N ARG A 183 -11.12 -1.56 8.65
CA ARG A 183 -12.55 -1.26 8.56
C ARG A 183 -12.81 -0.55 7.24
N PHE A 184 -13.81 -0.99 6.49
CA PHE A 184 -14.15 -0.34 5.23
C PHE A 184 -15.28 0.68 5.46
N SER A 185 -15.29 1.73 4.65
CA SER A 185 -16.45 2.59 4.45
C SER A 185 -16.88 2.56 3.00
N ALA A 186 -18.16 2.86 2.76
CA ALA A 186 -18.68 3.24 1.45
C ALA A 186 -19.41 4.58 1.58
N ALA A 187 -19.41 5.37 0.52
CA ALA A 187 -20.14 6.63 0.50
C ALA A 187 -21.66 6.38 0.43
N ASP A 188 -22.44 7.10 1.22
CA ASP A 188 -23.89 7.19 1.07
C ASP A 188 -24.30 8.06 -0.13
N GLU A 189 -25.61 8.24 -0.33
CA GLU A 189 -26.17 9.04 -1.42
C GLU A 189 -25.71 10.51 -1.36
N GLU A 190 -25.36 10.99 -0.17
CA GLU A 190 -24.84 12.33 0.11
C GLU A 190 -23.30 12.42 0.02
N GLY A 191 -22.61 11.31 -0.27
CA GLY A 191 -21.16 11.26 -0.39
C GLY A 191 -20.41 11.16 0.94
N LYS A 192 -21.10 10.85 2.05
CA LYS A 192 -20.51 10.70 3.37
C LYS A 192 -20.11 9.26 3.63
N ASP A 193 -18.96 9.08 4.28
CA ASP A 193 -18.47 7.76 4.70
C ASP A 193 -19.42 7.09 5.70
N VAL A 194 -19.98 5.96 5.28
CA VAL A 194 -20.68 4.99 6.12
C VAL A 194 -19.77 3.80 6.34
N PHE A 195 -19.33 3.63 7.59
CA PHE A 195 -18.46 2.52 7.98
C PHE A 195 -19.25 1.22 8.11
N ASP A 196 -18.62 0.12 7.71
CA ASP A 196 -19.10 -1.21 8.01
C ASP A 196 -19.28 -1.38 9.53
N ASP A 197 -20.31 -2.11 9.93
CA ASP A 197 -20.65 -2.42 11.32
C ASP A 197 -19.71 -3.45 11.98
N HIS A 198 -18.74 -3.97 11.23
CA HIS A 198 -17.77 -4.98 11.65
C HIS A 198 -16.36 -4.57 11.23
N ILE A 199 -15.37 -5.25 11.81
CA ILE A 199 -13.98 -5.16 11.37
C ILE A 199 -13.63 -6.33 10.47
N VAL A 200 -12.72 -6.08 9.53
CA VAL A 200 -12.18 -7.10 8.64
C VAL A 200 -10.75 -7.42 9.06
N LEU A 201 -10.47 -8.67 9.40
CA LEU A 201 -9.12 -9.16 9.44
C LEU A 201 -8.65 -9.39 8.00
N TRP A 202 -7.85 -8.46 7.48
CA TRP A 202 -7.32 -8.51 6.14
C TRP A 202 -5.99 -9.25 6.13
N ILE A 203 -6.00 -10.45 5.54
CA ILE A 203 -4.85 -11.35 5.48
C ILE A 203 -4.37 -11.45 4.04
N SER A 204 -3.13 -11.05 3.82
CA SER A 204 -2.45 -11.20 2.55
C SER A 204 -1.66 -12.50 2.53
N VAL A 205 -1.87 -13.32 1.49
CA VAL A 205 -1.12 -14.55 1.24
C VAL A 205 -0.26 -14.42 0.00
N HIS A 206 0.82 -15.20 -0.04
CA HIS A 206 1.68 -15.23 -1.22
C HIS A 206 0.94 -15.84 -2.42
N PRO A 207 1.08 -15.24 -3.62
CA PRO A 207 0.46 -15.77 -4.83
C PRO A 207 0.91 -17.19 -5.10
N ASN A 208 -0.05 -18.05 -5.48
CA ASN A 208 0.19 -19.44 -5.89
C ASN A 208 0.79 -20.38 -4.83
N THR A 209 0.94 -19.94 -3.57
CA THR A 209 1.49 -20.83 -2.51
C THR A 209 0.44 -21.39 -1.56
N THR A 210 -0.70 -20.70 -1.42
CA THR A 210 -1.75 -21.04 -0.45
C THR A 210 -3.00 -21.50 -1.21
N LYS A 211 -3.64 -22.58 -0.74
CA LYS A 211 -4.90 -23.07 -1.32
C LYS A 211 -6.09 -22.36 -0.70
N GLU A 212 -7.14 -22.10 -1.49
CA GLU A 212 -8.38 -21.46 -1.03
C GLU A 212 -9.05 -22.27 0.10
N THR A 213 -9.00 -23.60 0.04
CA THR A 213 -9.49 -24.49 1.10
C THR A 213 -8.76 -24.28 2.42
N SER A 214 -7.44 -24.06 2.40
CA SER A 214 -6.66 -23.80 3.62
C SER A 214 -7.10 -22.49 4.29
N CYS A 215 -7.38 -21.45 3.49
CA CYS A 215 -7.92 -20.18 3.99
C CYS A 215 -9.31 -20.36 4.60
N ARG A 216 -10.20 -21.08 3.90
CA ARG A 216 -11.55 -21.39 4.39
C ARG A 216 -11.51 -22.12 5.74
N ASP A 217 -10.67 -23.16 5.84
CA ASP A 217 -10.56 -23.99 7.04
C ASP A 217 -9.90 -23.25 8.23
N ALA A 218 -9.16 -22.18 7.95
CA ALA A 218 -8.57 -21.30 8.97
C ALA A 218 -9.56 -20.25 9.52
N ASN A 219 -10.67 -19.96 8.84
CA ASN A 219 -11.62 -18.93 9.27
C ASN A 219 -12.23 -19.23 10.65
N ALA A 220 -12.74 -20.44 10.87
CA ALA A 220 -13.40 -20.78 12.14
C ALA A 220 -12.45 -20.72 13.36
N PRO A 221 -11.22 -21.27 13.30
CA PRO A 221 -10.23 -21.09 14.38
C PRO A 221 -9.85 -19.62 14.62
N ILE A 222 -9.72 -18.79 13.58
CA ILE A 222 -9.43 -17.35 13.74
C ILE A 222 -10.58 -16.64 14.44
N LEU A 223 -11.83 -16.89 14.03
CA LEU A 223 -13.01 -16.29 14.66
C LEU A 223 -13.14 -16.75 16.13
N ALA A 224 -12.76 -17.99 16.44
CA ALA A 224 -12.71 -18.48 17.82
C ALA A 224 -11.68 -17.72 18.69
N ILE A 225 -10.54 -17.31 18.11
CA ILE A 225 -9.56 -16.45 18.81
C ILE A 225 -10.19 -15.10 19.13
N PHE A 226 -10.91 -14.46 18.20
CA PHE A 226 -11.60 -13.20 18.48
C PHE A 226 -12.70 -13.36 19.56
N ALA A 227 -13.48 -14.44 19.47
CA ALA A 227 -14.54 -14.74 20.43
C ALA A 227 -14.00 -14.92 21.87
N LYS A 228 -12.79 -15.46 22.05
CA LYS A 228 -12.10 -15.55 23.35
C LYS A 228 -11.91 -14.18 24.03
N TYR A 229 -11.81 -13.12 23.24
CA TYR A 229 -11.66 -11.74 23.73
C TYR A 229 -12.97 -10.94 23.67
N ASP A 230 -14.10 -11.61 23.50
CA ASP A 230 -15.43 -11.00 23.39
C ASP A 230 -15.59 -10.06 22.18
N ILE A 231 -14.91 -10.40 21.08
CA ILE A 231 -15.01 -9.68 19.80
C ILE A 231 -15.74 -10.60 18.82
N HIS A 232 -16.96 -10.22 18.41
CA HIS A 232 -17.83 -11.04 17.55
C HIS A 232 -18.14 -10.38 16.21
N ASP A 233 -17.87 -9.08 16.07
CA ASP A 233 -18.07 -8.27 14.89
C ASP A 233 -16.85 -8.30 13.96
N VAL A 234 -16.42 -9.52 13.58
CA VAL A 234 -15.23 -9.73 12.74
C VAL A 234 -15.56 -10.59 11.54
N ALA A 235 -15.09 -10.16 10.36
CA ALA A 235 -14.97 -11.00 9.17
C ALA A 235 -13.49 -11.23 8.85
N VAL A 236 -13.15 -12.37 8.26
CA VAL A 236 -11.79 -12.69 7.81
C VAL A 236 -11.78 -12.64 6.29
N HIS A 237 -10.96 -11.76 5.71
CA HIS A 237 -10.80 -11.66 4.27
C HIS A 237 -9.36 -11.97 3.88
N TRP A 238 -9.22 -12.89 2.95
CA TRP A 238 -7.97 -13.31 2.35
C TRP A 238 -7.80 -12.61 1.01
N ILE A 239 -6.65 -12.03 0.78
CA ILE A 239 -6.28 -11.42 -0.50
C ILE A 239 -5.01 -12.05 -1.04
N ASP A 240 -4.92 -12.09 -2.35
CA ASP A 240 -3.66 -12.39 -3.00
C ASP A 240 -2.77 -11.14 -2.94
N GLY A 241 -1.69 -11.20 -2.17
CA GLY A 241 -0.75 -10.10 -2.04
C GLY A 241 0.55 -10.42 -2.74
N ALA A 242 0.69 -9.94 -3.96
CA ALA A 242 1.97 -9.94 -4.65
C ALA A 242 3.00 -9.20 -3.79
N MET A 243 4.01 -9.91 -3.31
CA MET A 243 5.19 -9.26 -2.74
C MET A 243 6.04 -8.75 -3.88
N GLU A 244 6.07 -7.44 -4.04
CA GLU A 244 7.13 -6.80 -4.81
C GLU A 244 8.31 -6.55 -3.88
N SER A 245 9.42 -7.22 -4.16
CA SER A 245 10.69 -6.89 -3.55
C SER A 245 11.05 -5.46 -3.96
N LEU A 246 11.03 -4.53 -3.01
CA LEU A 246 11.57 -3.19 -3.22
C LEU A 246 13.10 -3.20 -3.27
N ALA A 247 13.74 -4.32 -2.89
CA ALA A 247 15.11 -4.57 -3.26
C ALA A 247 15.11 -4.92 -4.75
N GLY A 248 15.64 -4.02 -5.58
CA GLY A 248 16.05 -4.37 -6.93
C GLY A 248 17.04 -5.55 -6.93
N PRO A 249 17.46 -6.05 -8.10
CA PRO A 249 18.53 -7.02 -8.22
C PRO A 249 19.69 -6.70 -7.27
N PRO A 250 20.40 -7.70 -6.69
CA PRO A 250 21.53 -7.44 -5.80
C PRO A 250 22.60 -6.51 -6.40
N GLN A 251 22.68 -6.42 -7.74
CA GLN A 251 23.55 -5.50 -8.46
C GLN A 251 23.08 -4.02 -8.43
N GLU A 252 21.81 -3.77 -8.11
CA GLU A 252 21.18 -2.45 -7.98
C GLU A 252 21.11 -1.98 -6.51
N MET A 253 21.38 -2.87 -5.55
CA MET A 253 21.51 -2.51 -4.14
C MET A 253 22.82 -1.74 -3.89
N MET A 254 22.81 -0.76 -2.98
CA MET A 254 24.02 -0.02 -2.65
C MET A 254 25.06 -0.93 -1.97
N PRO A 255 26.29 -1.04 -2.50
CA PRO A 255 27.33 -1.88 -1.90
C PRO A 255 27.79 -1.33 -0.56
N VAL A 256 28.17 -2.23 0.36
CA VAL A 256 28.75 -1.89 1.66
C VAL A 256 30.04 -1.09 1.44
N ALA A 257 30.04 0.15 1.88
CA ALA A 257 31.22 1.00 1.86
C ALA A 257 32.10 0.67 3.07
N ARG A 258 33.37 0.28 2.85
CA ARG A 258 34.36 0.20 3.93
C ARG A 258 34.62 1.59 4.51
N ASP A 259 35.11 1.66 5.75
CA ASP A 259 35.46 2.91 6.44
C ASP A 259 36.53 3.75 5.71
N THR A 260 37.30 3.12 4.82
CA THR A 260 38.23 3.76 3.88
C THR A 260 37.55 4.46 2.70
N ASN A 261 36.27 4.21 2.45
CA ASN A 261 35.50 4.90 1.41
C ASN A 261 35.02 6.25 1.98
N PRO A 262 35.33 7.38 1.33
CA PRO A 262 34.95 8.71 1.82
C PRO A 262 33.43 8.92 1.96
N THR A 263 32.61 8.09 1.30
CA THR A 263 31.15 8.11 1.43
C THR A 263 30.62 7.28 2.59
N HIS A 264 31.45 6.50 3.30
CA HIS A 264 31.04 5.61 4.39
C HIS A 264 30.28 6.35 5.50
N TRP A 265 30.77 7.51 5.93
CA TRP A 265 30.17 8.27 7.02
C TRP A 265 28.83 8.92 6.63
N ILE A 266 28.70 9.35 5.38
CA ILE A 266 27.47 9.92 4.82
C ILE A 266 26.43 8.81 4.64
N ARG A 267 26.82 7.68 4.04
CA ARG A 267 25.95 6.52 3.84
C ARG A 267 25.47 5.95 5.16
N ARG A 268 26.35 5.78 6.15
CA ARG A 268 25.99 5.29 7.49
C ARG A 268 24.99 6.22 8.20
N ALA A 269 25.21 7.52 8.14
CA ALA A 269 24.30 8.51 8.73
C ALA A 269 22.94 8.53 8.00
N LEU A 270 22.94 8.53 6.67
CA LEU A 270 21.71 8.52 5.87
C LEU A 270 20.97 7.20 5.95
N THR A 271 21.62 6.04 6.00
CA THR A 271 20.95 4.74 6.21
C THR A 271 20.24 4.70 7.57
N ALA A 272 20.88 5.20 8.63
CA ALA A 272 20.25 5.27 9.96
C ALA A 272 19.14 6.34 10.06
N THR A 273 19.26 7.43 9.30
CA THR A 273 18.33 8.59 9.36
C THR A 273 17.16 8.46 8.39
N LEU A 274 17.35 7.83 7.23
CA LEU A 274 16.34 7.70 6.17
C LEU A 274 15.43 6.50 6.36
N GLY A 275 15.72 5.57 7.28
CA GLY A 275 14.85 4.45 7.65
C GLY A 275 14.34 3.55 6.50
N VAL A 276 14.87 3.69 5.29
CA VAL A 276 14.61 2.80 4.16
C VAL A 276 15.30 1.47 4.47
N PRO A 277 14.67 0.30 4.24
CA PRO A 277 15.35 -0.98 4.38
C PRO A 277 16.39 -1.12 3.27
N LEU A 278 17.56 -0.53 3.46
CA LEU A 278 18.76 -0.92 2.74
C LEU A 278 19.36 -2.07 3.54
N ALA A 279 18.82 -3.28 3.36
CA ALA A 279 19.60 -4.46 3.70
C ALA A 279 20.90 -4.33 2.91
N ALA A 280 22.03 -4.26 3.61
CA ALA A 280 23.33 -4.35 2.95
C ALA A 280 23.34 -5.63 2.10
N GLN A 281 23.96 -5.59 0.92
CA GLN A 281 24.03 -6.75 0.02
C GLN A 281 24.52 -8.03 0.75
N GLU A 282 25.44 -7.88 1.70
CA GLU A 282 25.98 -8.97 2.53
C GLU A 282 24.98 -9.54 3.55
N MET A 283 23.90 -8.81 3.85
CA MET A 283 22.84 -9.20 4.79
C MET A 283 21.56 -9.65 4.09
N ALA A 284 21.60 -9.85 2.77
CA ALA A 284 20.48 -10.38 1.99
C ALA A 284 20.08 -11.79 2.44
N ASP A 285 21.01 -12.56 3.02
CA ASP A 285 20.80 -13.95 3.45
C ASP A 285 20.41 -14.08 4.95
N ASP A 286 20.42 -12.98 5.71
CA ASP A 286 20.38 -12.97 7.19
C ASP A 286 19.07 -12.37 7.80
N ASP A 287 17.98 -12.26 7.02
CA ASP A 287 16.66 -11.75 7.47
C ASP A 287 16.73 -10.44 8.29
N SER A 288 17.63 -9.54 7.88
CA SER A 288 17.88 -8.31 8.64
C SER A 288 16.77 -7.26 8.45
N GLN A 289 16.22 -6.75 9.56
CA GLN A 289 15.08 -5.82 9.57
C GLN A 289 15.50 -4.35 9.72
N GLY A 290 14.70 -3.45 9.12
CA GLY A 290 14.73 -2.00 9.38
C GLY A 290 13.33 -1.40 9.24
N SER A 291 13.01 -0.37 10.04
CA SER A 291 11.72 0.33 10.02
C SER A 291 11.88 1.81 9.70
N LEU A 292 11.07 2.33 8.77
CA LEU A 292 11.01 3.75 8.42
C LEU A 292 10.03 4.48 9.35
N GLY A 293 10.43 5.63 9.87
CA GLY A 293 9.52 6.63 10.44
C GLY A 293 9.96 8.04 10.03
N ILE A 294 9.12 8.76 9.27
CA ILE A 294 9.30 10.18 8.96
C ILE A 294 8.46 10.98 9.95
N TYR A 295 9.09 11.86 10.73
CA TYR A 295 8.41 12.68 11.73
C TYR A 295 8.45 14.15 11.32
N PHE A 296 7.28 14.74 11.08
CA PHE A 296 7.11 16.16 10.83
C PHE A 296 6.74 16.85 12.13
N HIS A 297 7.63 17.70 12.63
CA HIS A 297 7.30 18.61 13.72
C HIS A 297 6.63 19.86 13.17
N ARG A 298 5.48 20.22 13.72
CA ARG A 298 4.89 21.53 13.45
C ARG A 298 5.79 22.59 14.09
N GLY A 299 6.29 23.54 13.29
CA GLY A 299 7.21 24.57 13.78
C GLY A 299 6.58 25.48 14.83
N THR A 300 5.49 26.15 14.47
CA THR A 300 4.73 27.03 15.37
C THR A 300 3.23 26.75 15.29
N ASP A 301 2.54 26.99 16.41
CA ASP A 301 1.09 26.93 16.48
C ASP A 301 0.45 28.18 15.85
N LYS A 302 -0.88 28.22 15.81
CA LYS A 302 -1.65 29.36 15.29
C LYS A 302 -1.43 30.67 16.04
N HIS A 303 -0.72 30.65 17.17
CA HIS A 303 -0.40 31.81 18.01
C HIS A 303 1.11 32.17 17.95
N GLY A 304 1.87 31.56 17.04
CA GLY A 304 3.30 31.84 16.86
C GLY A 304 4.20 31.21 17.93
N LYS A 305 3.68 30.35 18.80
CA LYS A 305 4.47 29.65 19.83
C LYS A 305 4.97 28.31 19.27
N LYS A 306 6.15 27.86 19.71
CA LYS A 306 6.72 26.57 19.30
C LYS A 306 5.73 25.43 19.55
N SER A 307 5.30 24.73 18.50
CA SER A 307 4.33 23.65 18.61
C SER A 307 4.99 22.35 19.09
N ARG A 308 4.21 21.54 19.81
CA ARG A 308 4.62 20.20 20.28
C ARG A 308 4.02 19.09 19.41
N GLU A 309 3.27 19.45 18.37
CA GLU A 309 2.59 18.48 17.50
C GLU A 309 3.58 17.82 16.53
N VAL A 310 3.47 16.51 16.41
CA VAL A 310 4.27 15.67 15.52
C VAL A 310 3.35 14.81 14.68
N MET A 311 3.54 14.83 13.37
CA MET A 311 2.95 13.87 12.44
C MET A 311 4.01 12.83 12.10
N ALA A 312 3.70 11.55 12.27
CA ALA A 312 4.61 10.45 11.95
C ALA A 312 4.06 9.63 10.78
N ILE A 313 4.90 9.34 9.78
CA ILE A 313 4.62 8.40 8.70
C ILE A 313 5.57 7.23 8.87
N THR A 314 5.07 6.03 9.16
CA THR A 314 5.92 4.84 9.32
C THR A 314 5.62 3.80 8.26
N ASN A 315 6.65 3.21 7.65
CA ASN A 315 6.51 2.06 6.75
C ASN A 315 7.09 0.80 7.43
N LYS A 316 6.31 -0.29 7.43
CA LYS A 316 6.73 -1.62 7.87
C LYS A 316 6.74 -2.53 6.63
N PRO A 317 7.91 -2.98 6.14
CA PRO A 317 7.93 -3.99 5.08
C PRO A 317 7.46 -5.35 5.62
N PRO A 318 6.72 -6.15 4.83
CA PRO A 318 6.39 -7.53 5.16
C PRO A 318 7.57 -8.49 4.89
N LEU A 319 7.56 -9.64 5.57
CA LEU A 319 8.56 -10.72 5.58
C LEU A 319 8.90 -11.27 4.17
N ASP A 320 10.17 -11.51 3.82
CA ASP A 320 10.54 -12.56 2.84
C ASP A 320 11.04 -13.78 3.64
N PRO A 321 10.21 -14.82 3.88
CA PRO A 321 10.65 -16.05 4.52
C PRO A 321 11.36 -16.91 3.49
N ARG A 322 12.58 -16.53 3.11
CA ARG A 322 13.56 -17.48 2.58
C ARG A 322 14.45 -17.98 3.71
N LYS A 323 13.82 -18.70 4.63
CA LYS A 323 14.23 -19.98 5.24
C LYS A 323 13.18 -20.45 6.25
#